data_AF-A0A8T4K0C4-F1
#
_entry.id   AF-A0A8T4K0C4-F1
#
_cell.length_a   1.000
_cell.length_b   1.000
_cell.length_c   1.000
_cell.angle_alpha   90.00
_cell.angle_beta   90.00
_cell.angle_gamma   90.00
#
_symmetry.space_group_name_H-M   'P 1'
#
loop_
_entity.id
_entity.type
_entity.pdbx_description
1 polymer ?
#
loop_
_entity_poly.entity_id
_entity_poly.type
_entity_poly.pdbx_seq_one_letter_code
_entity_poly.pdbx_strand_id
1 'polypeptide(L)'
;MRKEEFKEWLSTRIKKKPTSDCMSRCKAVEIALHTDLDAEYALDKGKRLLQKMQYSISDERKQKAAPTEFHFKDNANIRYRMANLRSAVNKYFEFCKENIA
;
A
#
# COMPACT_ATOMS: atom_id res chain seq x y z
N MET A 1 -7.40 -8.64 2.47
CA MET A 1 -6.26 -8.72 3.43
C MET A 1 -6.66 -9.36 4.76
N ARG A 2 -5.79 -10.19 5.35
CA ARG A 2 -5.86 -10.81 6.69
C ARG A 2 -5.58 -9.79 7.80
N LYS A 3 -6.59 -8.96 8.10
CA LYS A 3 -6.46 -7.74 8.91
C LYS A 3 -5.92 -7.98 10.32
N GLU A 4 -6.51 -8.92 11.07
CA GLU A 4 -6.12 -9.13 12.47
C GLU A 4 -4.74 -9.78 12.58
N GLU A 5 -4.45 -10.82 11.78
CA GLU A 5 -3.12 -11.45 11.73
C GLU A 5 -2.02 -10.44 11.36
N PHE A 6 -2.27 -9.59 10.36
CA PHE A 6 -1.32 -8.57 9.97
C PHE A 6 -1.10 -7.50 11.04
N LYS A 7 -2.17 -7.11 11.75
CA LYS A 7 -2.09 -6.16 12.86
C LYS A 7 -1.29 -6.73 14.03
N GLU A 8 -1.50 -7.99 14.37
CA GLU A 8 -0.72 -8.70 15.38
C GLU A 8 0.75 -8.76 14.96
N TRP A 9 1.05 -9.24 13.75
CA TRP A 9 2.40 -9.28 13.21
C TRP A 9 3.08 -7.90 13.21
N LEU A 10 2.39 -6.84 12.79
CA LEU A 10 2.91 -5.47 12.82
C LEU A 10 3.21 -5.00 14.24
N SER A 11 2.33 -5.30 15.20
CA SER A 11 2.46 -4.83 16.58
C SER A 11 3.71 -5.37 17.29
N THR A 12 4.22 -6.53 16.86
CA THR A 12 5.48 -7.10 17.36
C THR A 12 6.73 -6.41 16.79
N ARG A 13 6.59 -5.60 15.73
CA ARG A 13 7.72 -5.02 14.97
C ARG A 13 7.83 -3.51 15.06
N ILE A 14 6.71 -2.82 15.26
CA ILE A 14 6.65 -1.35 15.27
C ILE A 14 5.75 -0.82 16.39
N LYS A 15 5.95 0.46 16.75
CA LYS A 15 5.09 1.17 17.71
C LYS A 15 3.63 1.27 17.21
N LYS A 16 2.68 1.35 18.15
CA LYS A 16 1.21 1.33 17.90
C LYS A 16 0.69 2.38 16.90
N LYS A 17 1.20 3.62 16.93
CA LYS A 17 0.77 4.70 16.01
C LYS A 17 1.11 4.37 14.54
N PRO A 18 2.35 3.98 14.22
CA PRO A 18 2.70 3.40 12.91
C PRO A 18 1.84 2.22 12.45
N THR A 19 1.34 1.37 13.36
CA THR A 19 0.47 0.22 13.02
C THR A 19 -0.87 0.66 12.44
N SER A 20 -1.61 1.54 13.14
CA SER A 20 -2.93 2.01 12.68
C SER A 20 -2.86 2.73 11.33
N ASP A 21 -1.83 3.55 11.16
CA ASP A 21 -1.53 4.26 9.92
C ASP A 21 -1.26 3.29 8.76
N CYS A 22 -0.45 2.23 9.01
CA CYS A 22 -0.15 1.21 8.01
C CYS A 22 -1.42 0.46 7.58
N MET A 23 -2.23 0.01 8.55
CA MET A 23 -3.50 -0.68 8.31
C MET A 23 -4.46 0.17 7.46
N SER A 24 -4.60 1.45 7.82
CA SER A 24 -5.47 2.38 7.12
C SER A 24 -5.03 2.60 5.67
N ARG A 25 -3.71 2.67 5.42
CA ARG A 25 -3.14 2.81 4.08
C ARG A 25 -3.36 1.55 3.24
N CYS A 26 -3.18 0.35 3.79
CA CYS A 26 -3.50 -0.89 3.07
C CYS A 26 -4.98 -0.95 2.68
N LYS A 27 -5.88 -0.64 3.63
CA LYS A 27 -7.33 -0.59 3.36
C LYS A 27 -7.68 0.45 2.28
N ALA A 28 -7.03 1.61 2.28
CA ALA A 28 -7.24 2.62 1.24
C ALA A 28 -6.86 2.11 -0.16
N VAL A 29 -5.83 1.27 -0.27
CA VAL A 29 -5.43 0.65 -1.54
C VAL A 29 -6.44 -0.39 -2.01
N GLU A 30 -6.90 -1.28 -1.12
CA GLU A 30 -7.95 -2.26 -1.45
C GLU A 30 -9.22 -1.58 -1.98
N ILE A 31 -9.64 -0.50 -1.33
CA ILE A 31 -10.82 0.27 -1.72
C ILE A 31 -10.59 0.99 -3.04
N ALA A 32 -9.50 1.75 -3.17
CA ALA A 32 -9.20 2.56 -4.36
C ALA A 32 -9.12 1.69 -5.63
N LEU A 33 -8.42 0.56 -5.54
CA LEU A 33 -8.14 -0.29 -6.69
C LEU A 33 -9.15 -1.43 -6.86
N HIS A 34 -10.17 -1.50 -6.00
CA HIS A 34 -11.16 -2.59 -5.96
C HIS A 34 -10.50 -3.97 -6.00
N THR A 35 -9.46 -4.16 -5.17
CA THR A 35 -8.67 -5.40 -5.13
C THR A 35 -8.51 -5.92 -3.71
N ASP A 36 -8.17 -7.20 -3.60
CA ASP A 36 -7.81 -7.84 -2.34
C ASP A 36 -6.29 -8.09 -2.31
N LEU A 37 -5.61 -7.62 -1.25
CA LEU A 37 -4.15 -7.73 -1.18
C LEU A 37 -3.66 -9.18 -1.02
N ASP A 38 -4.46 -10.10 -0.46
CA ASP A 38 -4.08 -11.53 -0.43
C ASP A 38 -4.12 -12.11 -1.84
N ALA A 39 -5.15 -11.77 -2.62
CA ALA A 39 -5.25 -12.19 -4.02
C ALA A 39 -4.10 -11.62 -4.88
N GLU A 40 -3.80 -10.33 -4.77
CA GLU A 40 -2.66 -9.71 -5.49
C GLU A 40 -1.32 -10.35 -5.10
N TYR A 41 -1.14 -10.70 -3.81
CA TYR A 41 0.05 -11.43 -3.39
C TYR A 41 0.10 -12.86 -3.94
N ALA A 42 -1.03 -13.56 -3.97
CA ALA A 42 -1.11 -14.93 -4.49
C ALA A 42 -0.79 -14.99 -5.99
N LEU A 43 -1.21 -13.98 -6.76
CA LEU A 43 -1.02 -13.91 -8.21
C LEU A 43 0.46 -13.77 -8.61
N ASP A 44 1.17 -12.78 -8.09
CA ASP A 44 2.54 -12.48 -8.53
C ASP A 44 3.44 -11.93 -7.42
N LYS A 45 3.11 -12.25 -6.16
CA LYS A 45 3.72 -11.66 -4.95
C LYS A 45 3.56 -10.13 -4.91
N GLY A 46 2.53 -9.62 -5.58
CA GLY A 46 2.16 -8.22 -5.60
C GLY A 46 3.05 -7.31 -6.46
N LYS A 47 3.88 -7.89 -7.34
CA LYS A 47 4.81 -7.12 -8.18
C LYS A 47 4.06 -6.16 -9.10
N ARG A 48 3.02 -6.62 -9.78
CA ARG A 48 2.20 -5.84 -10.71
C ARG A 48 1.43 -4.74 -9.98
N LEU A 49 0.91 -5.03 -8.79
CA LEU A 49 0.26 -4.01 -7.94
C LEU A 49 1.24 -2.91 -7.54
N LEU A 50 2.42 -3.27 -7.02
CA LEU A 50 3.44 -2.31 -6.62
C LEU A 50 3.91 -1.45 -7.80
N GLN A 51 4.04 -2.04 -9.00
CA GLN A 51 4.34 -1.32 -10.23
C GLN A 51 3.22 -0.35 -10.62
N LYS A 52 1.94 -0.76 -10.56
CA LYS A 52 0.79 0.12 -10.82
C LYS A 52 0.76 1.34 -9.89
N MET A 53 1.17 1.14 -8.63
CA MET A 53 1.26 2.21 -7.62
C MET A 53 2.54 3.06 -7.74
N GLN A 54 3.43 2.78 -8.69
CA GLN A 54 4.66 3.55 -8.84
C GLN A 54 4.36 4.97 -9.33
N TYR A 55 4.86 5.96 -8.58
CA TYR A 55 4.79 7.36 -8.96
C TYR A 55 6.17 7.97 -8.85
N SER A 56 6.82 8.23 -9.99
CA SER A 56 8.22 8.65 -10.05
C SER A 56 8.38 10.18 -9.95
N ILE A 57 9.63 10.62 -9.73
CA ILE A 57 10.00 12.05 -9.82
C ILE A 57 9.71 12.58 -11.24
N SER A 58 9.91 11.75 -12.27
CA SER A 58 9.61 12.12 -13.65
C SER A 58 8.11 12.33 -13.88
N ASP A 59 7.24 11.54 -13.23
CA ASP A 59 5.79 11.74 -13.28
C ASP A 59 5.37 13.04 -12.58
N GLU A 60 5.97 13.35 -11.43
CA GLU A 60 5.78 14.62 -10.70
C GLU A 60 6.19 15.83 -11.57
N ARG A 61 7.37 15.78 -12.20
CA ARG A 61 7.86 16.84 -13.10
C ARG A 61 6.97 17.05 -14.33
N LYS A 62 6.32 15.98 -14.81
CA LYS A 62 5.36 16.03 -15.92
C LYS A 62 3.96 16.45 -15.47
N GLN A 63 3.77 16.79 -14.20
CA GLN A 63 2.46 17.08 -13.60
C GLN A 63 1.41 16.02 -13.93
N LYS A 64 1.84 14.75 -13.97
CA LYS A 64 0.93 13.63 -14.22
C LYS A 64 -0.17 13.65 -13.15
N ALA A 65 -1.40 13.39 -13.55
CA ALA A 65 -2.46 13.24 -12.57
C ALA A 65 -2.14 12.06 -11.63
N ALA A 66 -2.59 12.17 -10.37
CA ALA A 66 -2.66 10.99 -9.51
C ALA A 66 -3.46 9.88 -10.23
N PRO A 67 -3.16 8.59 -9.99
CA PRO A 67 -4.01 7.54 -10.52
C PRO A 67 -5.45 7.81 -10.08
N THR A 68 -6.39 7.73 -11.03
CA THR A 68 -7.80 8.13 -10.86
C THR A 68 -8.49 7.45 -9.69
N GLU A 69 -8.01 6.26 -9.34
CA GLU A 69 -8.44 5.44 -8.23
C GLU A 69 -8.12 6.05 -6.86
N PHE A 70 -7.10 6.92 -6.77
CA PHE A 70 -6.69 7.56 -5.52
C PHE A 70 -7.12 9.03 -5.46
N HIS A 71 -8.14 9.29 -4.64
CA HIS A 71 -8.58 10.65 -4.35
C HIS A 71 -7.67 11.31 -3.30
N PHE A 72 -6.78 12.19 -3.75
CA PHE A 72 -6.00 13.06 -2.87
C PHE A 72 -6.61 14.45 -2.78
N LYS A 73 -6.39 15.13 -1.64
CA LYS A 73 -6.80 16.53 -1.47
C LYS A 73 -6.03 17.44 -2.44
N ASP A 74 -6.61 18.58 -2.77
CA ASP A 74 -5.93 19.64 -3.52
C ASP A 74 -4.62 20.03 -2.83
N ASN A 75 -3.57 20.27 -3.64
CA ASN A 75 -2.19 20.54 -3.20
C ASN A 75 -1.50 19.40 -2.41
N ALA A 76 -2.05 18.19 -2.41
CA ALA A 76 -1.36 17.05 -1.80
C ALA A 76 -0.07 16.70 -2.56
N ASN A 77 0.99 16.38 -1.81
CA ASN A 77 2.19 15.79 -2.40
C ASN A 77 1.90 14.35 -2.86
N ILE A 78 1.50 14.19 -4.12
CA ILE A 78 1.09 12.91 -4.73
C ILE A 78 2.21 11.87 -4.58
N ARG A 79 3.46 12.24 -4.89
CA ARG A 79 4.61 11.34 -4.81
C ARG A 79 4.79 10.78 -3.40
N TYR A 80 4.78 11.64 -2.38
CA TYR A 80 4.91 11.22 -0.99
C TYR A 80 3.74 10.33 -0.55
N ARG A 81 2.52 10.66 -0.96
CA ARG A 81 1.34 9.85 -0.62
C ARG A 81 1.38 8.47 -1.29
N MET A 82 1.70 8.41 -2.57
CA MET A 82 1.87 7.14 -3.30
C MET A 82 2.99 6.29 -2.69
N ALA A 83 4.12 6.90 -2.30
CA ALA A 83 5.21 6.20 -1.61
C ALA A 83 4.76 5.61 -0.26
N ASN A 84 3.96 6.35 0.53
CA ASN A 84 3.42 5.85 1.79
C ASN A 84 2.43 4.69 1.61
N LEU A 85 1.56 4.76 0.61
CA LEU A 85 0.64 3.68 0.27
C LEU A 85 1.42 2.43 -0.16
N ARG A 86 2.38 2.61 -1.07
CA ARG A 86 3.24 1.52 -1.56
C ARG A 86 4.06 0.89 -0.44
N SER A 87 4.60 1.69 0.48
CA SER A 87 5.34 1.18 1.65
C SER A 87 4.47 0.34 2.57
N ALA A 88 3.22 0.75 2.81
CA ALA A 88 2.27 -0.02 3.61
C ALA A 88 1.92 -1.36 2.95
N VAL A 89 1.64 -1.36 1.64
CA VAL A 89 1.38 -2.58 0.86
C VAL A 89 2.61 -3.50 0.86
N ASN A 90 3.81 -2.95 0.71
CA ASN A 90 5.04 -3.75 0.75
C ASN A 90 5.21 -4.46 2.10
N LYS A 91 4.91 -3.79 3.22
CA LYS A 91 4.90 -4.41 4.55
C LYS A 91 3.87 -5.53 4.66
N TYR A 92 2.70 -5.36 4.05
CA TYR A 92 1.72 -6.44 4.00
C TYR A 92 2.25 -7.66 3.23
N PHE A 93 2.95 -7.43 2.11
CA PHE A 93 3.55 -8.52 1.34
C PHE A 93 4.76 -9.17 2.03
N GLU A 94 5.50 -8.43 2.85
CA GLU A 94 6.48 -8.99 3.78
C GLU A 94 5.81 -9.91 4.81
N PHE A 95 4.71 -9.47 5.42
CA PHE A 95 3.88 -10.33 6.29
C PHE A 95 3.41 -11.59 5.56
N CYS A 96 2.90 -11.46 4.33
CA CYS A 96 2.47 -12.62 3.54
C CYS A 96 3.63 -13.56 3.24
N LYS A 97 4.84 -13.05 3.00
CA LYS A 97 6.04 -13.84 2.72
C LYS A 97 6.51 -14.67 3.92
N GLU A 98 6.46 -14.08 5.10
CA GLU A 98 6.90 -14.74 6.33
C GLU A 98 5.87 -15.75 6.86
N ASN A 99 4.60 -15.57 6.49
CA ASN A 99 3.50 -16.45 6.87
C ASN A 99 3.01 -17.28 5.67
N ILE A 100 3.91 -17.61 4.73
CA ILE A 100 3.66 -18.67 3.75
C ILE A 100 3.77 -19.99 4.51
N ALA A 101 2.62 -20.61 4.78
CA ALA A 101 2.54 -22.03 5.13
C ALA A 101 2.81 -22.88 3.88
#